data_AF-A0A6L3MM73-F1
#
_entry.id   AF-A0A6L3MM73-F1
#
_cell.length_a   1.000
_cell.length_b   1.000
_cell.length_c   1.000
_cell.angle_alpha   90.00
_cell.angle_beta   90.00
_cell.angle_gamma   90.00
#
_symmetry.space_group_name_H-M   'P 1'
#
loop_
_entity.id
_entity.type
_entity.pdbx_description
1 polymer ?
#
loop_
_entity_poly.entity_id
_entity_poly.type
_entity_poly.pdbx_seq_one_letter_code
_entity_poly.pdbx_strand_id
1 'polypeptide(L)'
;PGQAPLNTLRHAQALPPVGALNPPLPGVDTLDSTGWLDVGAEPVIVTLPDTRGRYWDARALDMWTNVLWSSSSVAARGARGAARSQTIAFAAKDWQGTLPKGALRVDVPSANAWLEVRLQTSGGRDLTNVKKLQRAIRVVPLSVYTGSTRGASVAVHAGSAPSEAASGGTPAEQVAALDPKAFFTRFAQALQDNPAPADDAHANELLADIGVRAGYPVLWTGDRLS
;
A
#
# COMPACT_ATOMS: atom_id res chain seq x y z
N PRO A 1 -4.07 6.72 1.52
CA PRO A 1 -3.79 5.42 2.15
C PRO A 1 -4.60 5.29 3.46
N GLY A 2 -4.83 4.08 3.97
CA GLY A 2 -5.30 3.85 5.35
C GLY A 2 -6.81 3.96 5.63
N GLN A 3 -7.66 4.25 4.64
CA GLN A 3 -9.12 4.34 4.83
C GLN A 3 -9.89 3.15 4.23
N ALA A 4 -9.21 2.28 3.48
CA ALA A 4 -9.78 1.04 2.97
C ALA A 4 -9.32 -0.11 3.87
N PRO A 5 -10.15 -1.16 4.05
CA PRO A 5 -9.67 -2.43 4.58
C PRO A 5 -8.44 -2.92 3.81
N LEU A 6 -7.56 -3.67 4.47
CA LEU A 6 -6.41 -4.28 3.80
C LEU A 6 -6.85 -5.16 2.63
N ASN A 7 -5.98 -5.25 1.63
CA ASN A 7 -6.22 -5.98 0.39
C ASN A 7 -7.48 -5.49 -0.37
N THR A 8 -7.88 -4.24 -0.15
CA THR A 8 -8.93 -3.54 -0.89
C THR A 8 -8.49 -2.12 -1.25
N LEU A 9 -9.24 -1.45 -2.14
CA LEU A 9 -8.94 -0.09 -2.58
C LEU A 9 -10.06 0.88 -2.20
N ARG A 10 -9.67 2.07 -1.72
CA ARG A 10 -10.54 3.23 -1.73
C ARG A 10 -10.41 3.92 -3.08
N HIS A 11 -11.54 4.12 -3.75
CA HIS A 11 -11.61 4.87 -5.01
C HIS A 11 -12.09 6.31 -4.75
N ALA A 12 -11.29 7.30 -5.14
CA ALA A 12 -11.72 8.69 -5.14
C ALA A 12 -12.96 8.85 -6.03
N GLN A 13 -14.01 9.50 -5.49
CA GLN A 13 -15.29 9.68 -6.19
C GLN A 13 -15.39 10.98 -6.98
N ALA A 14 -14.48 11.91 -6.75
CA ALA A 14 -14.41 13.21 -7.38
C ALA A 14 -12.95 13.67 -7.42
N LEU A 15 -12.66 14.63 -8.29
CA LEU A 15 -11.39 15.35 -8.25
C LEU A 15 -11.29 16.12 -6.93
N PRO A 16 -10.08 16.34 -6.40
CA PRO A 16 -9.89 17.14 -5.21
C PRO A 16 -10.50 18.54 -5.38
N PRO A 17 -11.19 19.08 -4.36
CA PRO A 17 -11.72 20.42 -4.43
C PRO A 17 -10.58 21.46 -4.54
N VAL A 18 -10.89 22.63 -5.08
CA VAL A 18 -9.94 23.75 -5.10
C VAL A 18 -9.47 24.05 -3.68
N GLY A 19 -8.17 24.15 -3.48
CA GLY A 19 -7.56 24.38 -2.17
C GLY A 19 -7.35 23.13 -1.31
N ALA A 20 -7.55 21.92 -1.86
CA ALA A 20 -7.20 20.70 -1.15
C ALA A 20 -5.70 20.68 -0.79
N LEU A 21 -5.42 20.47 0.50
CA LEU A 21 -4.05 20.47 1.06
C LEU A 21 -3.42 19.08 1.08
N ASN A 22 -4.21 18.02 0.81
CA ASN A 22 -3.76 16.63 0.85
C ASN A 22 -4.40 15.83 -0.30
N PRO A 23 -3.61 15.18 -1.18
CA PRO A 23 -2.15 15.27 -1.25
C PRO A 23 -1.68 16.70 -1.59
N PRO A 24 -0.44 17.09 -1.21
CA PRO A 24 0.16 18.32 -1.69
C PRO A 24 0.19 18.34 -3.22
N LEU A 25 -0.23 19.45 -3.84
CA LEU A 25 -0.35 19.59 -5.30
C LEU A 25 -1.23 18.48 -5.92
N PRO A 26 -2.53 18.45 -5.59
CA PRO A 26 -3.43 17.42 -6.09
C PRO A 26 -3.49 17.41 -7.62
N GLY A 27 -3.48 16.22 -8.21
CA GLY A 27 -3.78 16.04 -9.62
C GLY A 27 -5.18 16.56 -9.93
N VAL A 28 -5.27 17.51 -10.87
CA VAL A 28 -6.56 18.09 -11.30
C VAL A 28 -7.20 17.30 -12.44
N ASP A 29 -6.52 16.28 -12.93
CA ASP A 29 -6.88 15.50 -14.10
C ASP A 29 -6.85 13.99 -13.84
N THR A 30 -6.69 13.52 -12.59
CA THR A 30 -6.68 12.09 -12.26
C THR A 30 -7.60 11.74 -11.10
N LEU A 31 -8.23 10.57 -11.15
CA LEU A 31 -8.86 9.95 -9.98
C LEU A 31 -7.98 8.84 -9.41
N ASP A 32 -7.75 8.92 -8.11
CA ASP A 32 -6.88 7.99 -7.39
C ASP A 32 -7.66 6.78 -6.87
N SER A 33 -7.02 5.62 -6.91
CA SER A 33 -7.39 4.42 -6.18
C SER A 33 -6.23 4.00 -5.32
N THR A 34 -6.46 3.77 -4.03
CA THR A 34 -5.37 3.51 -3.11
C THR A 34 -5.75 2.58 -1.97
N GLY A 35 -4.80 1.76 -1.54
CA GLY A 35 -5.00 0.82 -0.45
C GLY A 35 -3.70 0.17 0.00
N TRP A 36 -3.76 -0.49 1.16
CA TRP A 36 -2.66 -1.27 1.70
C TRP A 36 -2.82 -2.74 1.29
N LEU A 37 -1.73 -3.33 0.82
CA LEU A 37 -1.61 -4.75 0.56
C LEU A 37 -0.96 -5.39 1.79
N ASP A 38 -1.54 -6.49 2.27
CA ASP A 38 -0.99 -7.35 3.30
C ASP A 38 -0.59 -8.68 2.66
N VAL A 39 0.72 -8.87 2.53
CA VAL A 39 1.36 -10.03 1.88
C VAL A 39 1.99 -10.98 2.89
N GLY A 40 1.76 -10.77 4.19
CA GLY A 40 2.41 -11.55 5.25
C GLY A 40 2.01 -13.02 5.27
N ALA A 41 0.72 -13.30 5.07
CA ALA A 41 0.20 -14.68 5.05
C ALA A 41 0.35 -15.36 3.68
N GLU A 42 0.06 -14.63 2.61
CA GLU A 42 0.13 -15.13 1.24
C GLU A 42 0.24 -13.98 0.23
N PRO A 43 0.62 -14.23 -1.03
CA PRO A 43 0.71 -13.20 -2.05
C PRO A 43 -0.64 -12.53 -2.31
N VAL A 44 -0.59 -11.24 -2.60
CA VAL A 44 -1.75 -10.46 -3.02
C VAL A 44 -1.67 -10.23 -4.52
N ILE A 45 -2.73 -10.64 -5.22
CA ILE A 45 -2.85 -10.50 -6.66
C ILE A 45 -3.60 -9.21 -6.99
N VAL A 46 -2.93 -8.35 -7.74
CA VAL A 46 -3.48 -7.11 -8.28
C VAL A 46 -3.68 -7.28 -9.78
N THR A 47 -4.92 -7.10 -10.24
CA THR A 47 -5.25 -7.06 -11.67
C THR A 47 -5.64 -5.64 -12.05
N LEU A 48 -4.86 -5.04 -12.94
CA LEU A 48 -5.11 -3.72 -13.50
C LEU A 48 -5.79 -3.87 -14.87
N PRO A 49 -6.92 -3.19 -15.13
CA PRO A 49 -7.65 -3.34 -16.38
C PRO A 49 -6.93 -2.69 -17.56
N ASP A 50 -7.28 -3.12 -18.78
CA ASP A 50 -6.91 -2.40 -20.01
C ASP A 50 -7.60 -1.02 -20.02
N THR A 51 -6.80 0.04 -20.07
CA THR A 51 -7.30 1.43 -20.03
C THR A 51 -7.70 1.96 -21.40
N ARG A 52 -7.55 1.16 -22.46
CA ARG A 52 -7.91 1.44 -23.86
C ARG A 52 -7.33 2.76 -24.36
N GLY A 53 -6.06 2.99 -24.03
CA GLY A 53 -5.30 4.18 -24.46
C GLY A 53 -5.46 5.40 -23.55
N ARG A 54 -6.27 5.33 -22.48
CA ARG A 54 -6.31 6.37 -21.45
C ARG A 54 -5.00 6.36 -20.65
N TYR A 55 -4.47 7.56 -20.37
CA TYR A 55 -3.34 7.72 -19.47
C TYR A 55 -3.65 7.18 -18.08
N TRP A 56 -2.68 6.47 -17.53
CA TRP A 56 -2.73 5.98 -16.17
C TRP A 56 -1.31 5.79 -15.63
N ASP A 57 -1.18 5.90 -14.32
CA ASP A 57 0.02 5.49 -13.61
C ASP A 57 -0.36 4.63 -12.41
N ALA A 58 0.54 3.72 -12.04
CA ALA A 58 0.40 3.00 -10.78
C ALA A 58 1.77 2.74 -10.20
N ARG A 59 1.83 2.78 -8.87
CA ARG A 59 3.03 2.50 -8.09
C ARG A 59 2.68 1.66 -6.88
N ALA A 60 3.58 0.74 -6.58
CA ALA A 60 3.60 0.03 -5.32
C ALA A 60 4.84 0.47 -4.53
N LEU A 61 4.65 0.79 -3.26
CA LEU A 61 5.70 1.26 -2.37
C LEU A 61 5.78 0.38 -1.12
N ASP A 62 6.93 0.28 -0.47
CA ASP A 62 7.02 -0.29 0.88
C ASP A 62 6.58 0.73 1.95
N MET A 63 6.59 0.31 3.22
CA MET A 63 6.33 1.21 4.37
C MET A 63 7.30 2.40 4.46
N TRP A 64 8.48 2.27 3.87
CA TRP A 64 9.53 3.29 3.86
C TRP A 64 9.45 4.18 2.62
N THR A 65 8.37 4.05 1.85
CA THR A 65 8.08 4.81 0.62
C THR A 65 9.06 4.56 -0.54
N ASN A 66 9.85 3.50 -0.48
CA ASN A 66 10.63 3.05 -1.62
C ASN A 66 9.72 2.43 -2.67
N VAL A 67 10.01 2.68 -3.95
CA VAL A 67 9.21 2.14 -5.05
C VAL A 67 9.58 0.68 -5.31
N LEU A 68 8.66 -0.23 -5.02
CA LEU A 68 8.79 -1.67 -5.30
C LEU A 68 8.44 -1.98 -6.76
N TRP A 69 7.45 -1.27 -7.30
CA TRP A 69 6.99 -1.45 -8.67
C TRP A 69 6.37 -0.16 -9.21
N SER A 70 6.50 0.06 -10.51
CA SER A 70 5.85 1.15 -11.24
C SER A 70 5.37 0.68 -12.60
N SER A 71 4.21 1.18 -13.03
CA SER A 71 3.68 0.97 -14.39
C SER A 71 4.60 1.51 -15.49
N SER A 72 5.50 2.45 -15.16
CA SER A 72 6.51 2.99 -16.08
C SER A 72 7.74 2.08 -16.24
N SER A 73 7.91 1.06 -15.40
CA SER A 73 9.03 0.13 -15.49
C SER A 73 9.01 -0.64 -16.83
N VAL A 74 10.18 -0.99 -17.34
CA VAL A 74 10.32 -1.76 -18.60
C VAL A 74 9.60 -3.11 -18.48
N ALA A 75 9.70 -3.75 -17.32
CA ALA A 75 9.01 -5.00 -17.01
C ALA A 75 7.47 -4.85 -17.06
N ALA A 76 6.93 -3.72 -16.58
CA ALA A 76 5.49 -3.45 -16.66
C ALA A 76 5.03 -3.15 -18.10
N ARG A 77 5.80 -2.38 -18.88
CA ARG A 77 5.34 -1.92 -20.21
C ARG A 77 5.40 -2.99 -21.30
N GLY A 78 6.23 -4.03 -21.14
CA GLY A 78 6.44 -5.07 -22.15
C GLY A 78 6.94 -4.52 -23.49
N ALA A 79 7.31 -5.39 -24.43
CA ALA A 79 7.92 -4.98 -25.71
C ALA A 79 7.01 -4.16 -26.65
N ARG A 80 5.72 -3.98 -26.33
CA ARG A 80 4.71 -3.35 -27.22
C ARG A 80 4.03 -2.09 -26.67
N GLY A 81 4.39 -1.61 -25.47
CA GLY A 81 4.00 -0.27 -24.97
C GLY A 81 2.51 0.05 -24.81
N ALA A 82 1.59 -0.88 -25.12
CA ALA A 82 0.14 -0.69 -25.01
C ALA A 82 -0.36 -1.18 -23.64
N ALA A 83 -1.23 -0.39 -23.01
CA ALA A 83 -1.86 -0.65 -21.72
C ALA A 83 -2.84 -1.85 -21.76
N ARG A 84 -2.32 -3.06 -21.92
CA ARG A 84 -3.09 -4.29 -21.73
C ARG A 84 -3.36 -4.52 -20.24
N SER A 85 -4.36 -5.35 -19.96
CA SER A 85 -4.58 -5.87 -18.60
C SER A 85 -3.28 -6.46 -18.03
N GLN A 86 -2.95 -6.11 -16.79
CA GLN A 86 -1.77 -6.60 -16.08
C GLN A 86 -2.19 -7.37 -14.85
N THR A 87 -1.53 -8.51 -14.60
CA THR A 87 -1.66 -9.27 -13.35
C THR A 87 -0.32 -9.24 -12.65
N ILE A 88 -0.32 -8.74 -11.41
CA ILE A 88 0.87 -8.56 -10.59
C ILE A 88 0.64 -9.32 -9.29
N ALA A 89 1.64 -10.07 -8.85
CA ALA A 89 1.65 -10.80 -7.61
C ALA A 89 2.67 -10.14 -6.66
N PHE A 90 2.17 -9.46 -5.63
CA PHE A 90 2.99 -8.95 -4.55
C PHE A 90 3.17 -10.07 -3.52
N ALA A 91 4.40 -10.46 -3.25
CA ALA A 91 4.71 -11.57 -2.37
C ALA A 91 5.84 -11.18 -1.41
N ALA A 92 5.82 -11.69 -0.18
CA ALA A 92 7.00 -11.63 0.67
C ALA A 92 8.20 -12.24 -0.05
N LYS A 93 9.39 -11.65 0.12
CA LYS A 93 10.62 -12.04 -0.59
C LYS A 93 10.93 -13.54 -0.47
N ASP A 94 10.68 -14.12 0.69
CA ASP A 94 10.91 -15.52 1.05
C ASP A 94 9.70 -16.43 0.77
N TRP A 95 8.58 -15.89 0.28
CA TRP A 95 7.41 -16.69 -0.04
C TRP A 95 7.70 -17.71 -1.15
N GLN A 96 7.30 -18.95 -0.87
CA GLN A 96 7.44 -20.10 -1.75
C GLN A 96 6.07 -20.60 -2.19
N GLY A 97 5.94 -20.90 -3.48
CA GLY A 97 4.72 -21.45 -4.06
C GLY A 97 4.59 -21.11 -5.54
N THR A 98 3.46 -21.49 -6.11
CA THR A 98 3.17 -21.28 -7.53
C THR A 98 2.28 -20.06 -7.72
N LEU A 99 2.74 -19.10 -8.51
CA LEU A 99 1.96 -17.94 -8.92
C LEU A 99 1.14 -18.23 -10.18
N PRO A 100 0.03 -17.49 -10.41
CA PRO A 100 -0.75 -17.63 -11.64
C PRO A 100 0.12 -17.40 -12.88
N LYS A 101 -0.15 -18.18 -13.94
CA LYS A 101 0.59 -18.07 -15.20
C LYS A 101 0.51 -16.64 -15.75
N GLY A 102 1.67 -16.05 -16.04
CA GLY A 102 1.77 -14.70 -16.60
C GLY A 102 1.66 -13.58 -15.58
N ALA A 103 1.50 -13.87 -14.28
CA ALA A 103 1.60 -12.86 -13.24
C ALA A 103 3.05 -12.35 -13.10
N LEU A 104 3.22 -11.04 -13.05
CA LEU A 104 4.50 -10.42 -12.70
C LEU A 104 4.69 -10.49 -11.19
N ARG A 105 5.72 -11.22 -10.73
CA ARG A 105 6.10 -11.23 -9.32
C ARG A 105 6.78 -9.91 -8.94
N VAL A 106 6.37 -9.33 -7.83
CA VAL A 106 7.04 -8.21 -7.16
C VAL A 106 7.33 -8.68 -5.73
N ASP A 107 8.61 -8.73 -5.37
CA ASP A 107 9.02 -9.05 -4.01
C ASP A 107 8.82 -7.82 -3.11
N VAL A 108 8.10 -8.01 -2.02
CA VAL A 108 7.91 -7.03 -0.97
C VAL A 108 8.91 -7.36 0.15
N PRO A 109 9.77 -6.41 0.57
CA PRO A 109 10.76 -6.64 1.62
C PRO A 109 10.14 -6.75 3.02
N SER A 110 8.86 -6.43 3.16
CA SER A 110 8.08 -6.41 4.40
C SER A 110 6.70 -7.04 4.23
N ALA A 111 5.90 -7.09 5.31
CA ALA A 111 4.54 -7.63 5.27
C ALA A 111 3.55 -6.74 4.50
N ASN A 112 3.84 -5.45 4.32
CA ASN A 112 2.90 -4.51 3.72
C ASN A 112 3.48 -3.72 2.55
N ALA A 113 2.63 -3.48 1.55
CA ALA A 113 2.93 -2.57 0.43
C ALA A 113 1.79 -1.58 0.21
N TRP A 114 2.11 -0.34 -0.13
CA TRP A 114 1.15 0.68 -0.53
C TRP A 114 0.88 0.60 -2.02
N LEU A 115 -0.37 0.42 -2.44
CA LEU A 115 -0.75 0.57 -3.85
C LEU A 115 -1.42 1.94 -4.10
N GLU A 116 -0.95 2.62 -5.14
CA GLU A 116 -1.57 3.81 -5.71
C GLU A 116 -1.78 3.60 -7.22
N VAL A 117 -2.99 3.89 -7.70
CA VAL A 117 -3.36 3.86 -9.12
C VAL A 117 -4.06 5.16 -9.46
N ARG A 118 -3.58 5.87 -10.46
CA ARG A 118 -4.15 7.12 -10.95
C ARG A 118 -4.65 6.94 -12.36
N LEU A 119 -5.89 7.33 -12.59
CA LEU A 119 -6.54 7.23 -13.90
C LEU A 119 -6.91 8.63 -14.38
N GLN A 120 -6.43 9.01 -15.56
CA GLN A 120 -6.74 10.32 -16.13
C GLN A 120 -8.24 10.49 -16.38
N THR A 121 -8.77 11.69 -16.17
CA THR A 121 -10.13 12.09 -16.48
C THR A 121 -10.18 13.48 -17.09
N SER A 122 -11.09 13.69 -18.03
CA SER A 122 -11.47 15.04 -18.48
C SER A 122 -12.55 15.68 -17.61
N GLY A 123 -12.95 15.04 -16.50
CA GLY A 123 -14.04 15.48 -15.64
C GLY A 123 -15.44 15.28 -16.26
N GLY A 124 -16.45 15.88 -15.63
CA GLY A 124 -17.84 15.86 -16.11
C GLY A 124 -18.37 14.44 -16.39
N ARG A 125 -18.80 14.18 -17.63
CA ARG A 125 -19.36 12.88 -18.05
C ARG A 125 -18.34 11.75 -18.05
N ASP A 126 -17.05 12.06 -18.17
CA ASP A 126 -15.98 11.04 -18.22
C ASP A 126 -15.74 10.36 -16.87
N LEU A 127 -16.13 11.01 -15.76
CA LEU A 127 -16.03 10.44 -14.41
C LEU A 127 -16.72 9.06 -14.31
N THR A 128 -17.82 8.86 -15.03
CA THR A 128 -18.53 7.57 -15.06
C THR A 128 -17.66 6.46 -15.67
N ASN A 129 -16.89 6.77 -16.70
CA ASN A 129 -15.99 5.80 -17.34
C ASN A 129 -14.79 5.49 -16.46
N VAL A 130 -14.20 6.52 -15.84
CA VAL A 130 -13.07 6.33 -14.91
C VAL A 130 -13.49 5.52 -13.69
N LYS A 131 -14.67 5.78 -13.13
CA LYS A 131 -15.22 4.97 -12.02
C LYS A 131 -15.47 3.51 -12.42
N LYS A 132 -15.84 3.24 -13.67
CA LYS A 132 -15.94 1.85 -14.18
C LYS A 132 -14.56 1.18 -14.22
N LEU A 133 -13.53 1.89 -14.68
CA LEU A 133 -12.15 1.39 -14.67
C LEU A 133 -11.63 1.16 -13.25
N GLN A 134 -11.87 2.10 -12.32
CA GLN A 134 -11.53 1.94 -10.91
C GLN A 134 -12.11 0.64 -10.33
N ARG A 135 -13.40 0.38 -10.55
CA ARG A 135 -14.07 -0.86 -10.09
C ARG A 135 -13.59 -2.13 -10.79
N ALA A 136 -12.95 -2.00 -11.95
CA ALA A 136 -12.37 -3.14 -12.65
C ALA A 136 -10.97 -3.49 -12.13
N ILE A 137 -10.37 -2.65 -11.27
CA ILE A 137 -9.16 -3.01 -10.54
C ILE A 137 -9.53 -4.06 -9.50
N ARG A 138 -8.88 -5.22 -9.55
CA ARG A 138 -9.09 -6.31 -8.60
C ARG A 138 -7.87 -6.44 -7.70
N VAL A 139 -8.10 -6.50 -6.40
CA VAL A 139 -7.08 -6.80 -5.38
C VAL A 139 -7.63 -7.93 -4.53
N VAL A 140 -6.97 -9.09 -4.54
CA VAL A 140 -7.40 -10.28 -3.80
C VAL A 140 -6.19 -11.12 -3.36
N PRO A 141 -6.27 -11.85 -2.24
CA PRO A 141 -5.28 -12.88 -1.90
C PRO A 141 -5.17 -13.96 -2.98
N LEU A 142 -4.02 -14.63 -3.08
CA LEU A 142 -3.74 -15.69 -4.05
C LEU A 142 -4.75 -16.85 -3.94
N SER A 143 -5.12 -17.24 -2.72
CA SER A 143 -6.13 -18.27 -2.44
C SER A 143 -7.48 -17.94 -3.09
N VAL A 144 -7.93 -16.69 -2.97
CA VAL A 144 -9.16 -16.18 -3.59
C VAL A 144 -9.01 -16.08 -5.11
N TYR A 145 -7.85 -15.67 -5.62
CA TYR A 145 -7.60 -15.60 -7.06
C TYR A 145 -7.67 -16.98 -7.73
N THR A 146 -7.12 -18.00 -7.07
CA THR A 146 -7.05 -19.38 -7.57
C THR A 146 -8.31 -20.21 -7.30
N GLY A 147 -9.27 -19.68 -6.53
CA GLY A 147 -10.50 -20.40 -6.16
C GLY A 147 -10.29 -21.48 -5.08
N SER A 148 -9.21 -21.39 -4.30
CA SER A 148 -8.89 -22.34 -3.23
C SER A 148 -9.78 -22.07 -2.01
N THR A 149 -10.80 -22.91 -1.79
CA THR A 149 -11.78 -22.78 -0.68
C THR A 149 -11.20 -23.00 0.73
N ARG A 150 -9.94 -23.44 0.84
CA ARG A 150 -9.28 -23.78 2.11
C ARG A 150 -8.52 -22.62 2.78
N GLY A 151 -8.38 -21.47 2.10
CA GLY A 151 -7.54 -20.34 2.55
C GLY A 151 -8.28 -19.03 2.81
N ALA A 152 -9.61 -18.98 2.67
CA ALA A 152 -10.39 -17.74 2.81
C ALA A 152 -10.51 -17.21 4.26
N SER A 153 -9.69 -17.71 5.20
CA SER A 153 -9.52 -17.07 6.50
C SER A 153 -8.53 -15.92 6.33
N VAL A 154 -9.07 -14.75 6.01
CA VAL A 154 -8.36 -13.46 6.03
C VAL A 154 -8.05 -13.14 7.50
N ALA A 155 -7.01 -13.77 8.05
CA ALA A 155 -6.40 -13.30 9.27
C ALA A 155 -5.51 -12.12 8.87
N VAL A 156 -6.10 -10.92 8.86
CA VAL A 156 -5.34 -9.67 8.91
C VAL A 156 -4.36 -9.80 10.08
N HIS A 157 -3.05 -9.72 9.84
CA HIS A 157 -2.10 -9.76 10.95
C HIS A 157 -2.38 -8.57 11.88
N ALA A 158 -2.32 -8.81 13.20
CA ALA A 158 -2.67 -7.82 14.21
C ALA A 158 -1.73 -6.59 14.26
N GLY A 159 -0.64 -6.59 13.46
CA GLY A 159 0.25 -5.46 13.22
C GLY A 159 0.10 -4.81 11.83
N SER A 160 -0.72 -5.38 10.94
CA SER A 160 -0.94 -4.84 9.60
C SER A 160 -1.64 -3.49 9.70
N ALA A 161 -1.07 -2.50 9.00
CA ALA A 161 -1.41 -1.07 9.01
C ALA A 161 -2.77 -0.75 9.64
N PRO A 162 -2.82 0.08 10.71
CA PRO A 162 -3.99 0.20 11.55
C PRO A 162 -5.23 0.43 10.69
N SER A 163 -6.12 -0.56 10.68
CA SER A 163 -7.54 -0.30 10.53
C SER A 163 -7.98 0.41 11.81
N GLU A 164 -7.51 1.64 12.03
CA GLU A 164 -8.11 2.56 12.98
C GLU A 164 -9.42 3.05 12.35
N ALA A 165 -10.37 2.13 12.26
CA ALA A 165 -11.76 2.49 12.15
C ALA A 165 -12.15 3.19 13.47
N ALA A 166 -12.59 4.44 13.32
CA ALA A 166 -13.33 5.24 14.31
C ALA A 166 -12.52 5.90 15.45
N SER A 167 -11.35 6.47 15.15
CA SER A 167 -10.94 7.70 15.86
C SER A 167 -11.32 8.89 14.98
N GLY A 168 -12.09 9.85 15.51
CA GLY A 168 -12.43 11.06 14.77
C GLY A 168 -11.17 11.85 14.35
N GLY A 169 -11.29 12.71 13.34
CA GLY A 169 -10.17 13.52 12.85
C GLY A 169 -9.39 12.88 11.70
N THR A 170 -8.49 13.67 11.13
CA THR A 170 -7.55 13.27 10.07
C THR A 170 -6.41 12.42 10.65
N PRO A 171 -5.71 11.60 9.83
CA PRO A 171 -4.55 10.85 10.30
C PRO A 171 -3.47 11.73 10.95
N ALA A 172 -3.29 12.96 10.47
CA ALA A 172 -2.34 13.91 11.07
C ALA A 172 -2.78 14.34 12.48
N GLU A 173 -4.06 14.60 12.69
CA GLU A 173 -4.61 14.93 14.01
C GLU A 173 -4.52 13.74 14.97
N GLN A 174 -4.78 12.52 14.49
CA GLN A 174 -4.65 11.30 15.29
C GLN A 174 -3.19 11.10 15.75
N VAL A 175 -2.22 11.29 14.86
CA VAL A 175 -0.79 11.21 15.21
C VAL A 175 -0.39 12.34 16.16
N ALA A 176 -0.84 13.57 15.93
CA ALA A 176 -0.55 14.71 16.79
C ALA A 176 -1.13 14.58 18.20
N ALA A 177 -2.17 13.77 18.37
CA ALA A 177 -2.77 13.47 19.67
C ALA A 177 -2.00 12.39 20.47
N LEU A 178 -1.03 11.70 19.86
CA LEU A 178 -0.21 10.70 20.56
C LEU A 178 0.86 11.40 21.40
N ASP A 179 1.03 10.95 22.65
CA ASP A 179 2.24 11.25 23.40
C ASP A 179 3.46 10.51 22.78
N PRO A 180 4.70 10.93 23.09
CA PRO A 180 5.89 10.30 22.52
C PRO A 180 5.95 8.79 22.75
N LYS A 181 5.59 8.32 23.94
CA LYS A 181 5.64 6.88 24.27
C LYS A 181 4.65 6.10 23.40
N ALA A 182 3.42 6.60 23.25
CA ALA A 182 2.39 5.98 22.43
C ALA A 182 2.79 5.95 20.95
N PHE A 183 3.34 7.06 20.43
CA PHE A 183 3.85 7.13 19.07
C PHE A 183 4.96 6.11 18.82
N PHE A 184 6.02 6.13 19.64
CA PHE A 184 7.16 5.25 19.45
C PHE A 184 6.84 3.77 19.74
N THR A 185 5.90 3.48 20.65
CA THR A 185 5.40 2.12 20.85
C THR A 185 4.72 1.59 19.58
N ARG A 186 3.85 2.38 18.96
CA ARG A 186 3.20 2.01 17.69
C ARG A 186 4.22 1.82 16.58
N PHE A 187 5.22 2.71 16.51
CA PHE A 187 6.27 2.61 15.52
C PHE A 187 7.15 1.35 15.73
N ALA A 188 7.55 1.05 16.96
CA ALA A 188 8.31 -0.16 17.31
C ALA A 188 7.58 -1.46 16.96
N GLN A 189 6.25 -1.48 17.11
CA GLN A 189 5.40 -2.59 16.68
C GLN A 189 5.39 -2.73 15.15
N ALA A 190 5.17 -1.62 14.43
CA ALA A 190 5.15 -1.62 12.97
C ALA A 190 6.49 -2.06 12.34
N LEU A 191 7.62 -1.76 13.00
CA LEU A 191 8.96 -2.18 12.57
C LEU A 191 9.18 -3.69 12.56
N GLN A 192 8.42 -4.48 13.34
CA GLN A 192 8.54 -5.95 13.31
C GLN A 192 8.18 -6.50 11.94
N ASP A 193 7.04 -6.05 11.42
CA ASP A 193 6.49 -6.51 10.16
C ASP A 193 7.10 -5.74 8.98
N ASN A 194 7.67 -4.57 9.24
CA ASN A 194 8.20 -3.64 8.24
C ASN A 194 9.56 -3.07 8.64
N PRO A 195 10.62 -3.91 8.68
CA PRO A 195 11.95 -3.46 9.05
C PRO A 195 12.49 -2.41 8.08
N ALA A 196 13.47 -1.63 8.53
CA ALA A 196 14.19 -0.71 7.66
C ALA A 196 14.82 -1.45 6.47
N PRO A 197 14.88 -0.83 5.28
CA PRO A 197 15.59 -1.37 4.14
C PRO A 197 17.03 -1.74 4.53
N ALA A 198 17.55 -2.85 4.02
CA ALA A 198 18.90 -3.31 4.34
C ALA A 198 19.98 -2.27 3.99
N ASP A 199 19.73 -1.48 2.95
CA ASP A 199 20.63 -0.41 2.49
C ASP A 199 20.62 0.83 3.41
N ASP A 200 19.64 0.92 4.33
CA ASP A 200 19.49 2.00 5.32
C ASP A 200 19.74 1.50 6.76
N ALA A 201 20.76 0.66 6.95
CA ALA A 201 21.08 0.07 8.26
C ALA A 201 21.26 1.12 9.38
N HIS A 202 21.74 2.32 9.06
CA HIS A 202 21.92 3.42 10.01
C HIS A 202 20.60 3.90 10.63
N ALA A 203 19.46 3.75 9.94
CA ALA A 203 18.16 4.09 10.50
C ALA A 203 17.85 3.25 11.75
N ASN A 204 18.26 1.98 11.77
CA ASN A 204 18.10 1.12 12.94
C ASN A 204 18.99 1.56 14.11
N GLU A 205 20.20 2.07 13.84
CA GLU A 205 21.11 2.58 14.87
C GLU A 205 20.53 3.82 15.54
N LEU A 206 20.07 4.79 14.76
CA LEU A 206 19.43 6.02 15.27
C LEU A 206 18.20 5.72 16.12
N LEU A 207 17.38 4.74 15.70
CA LEU A 207 16.22 4.30 16.48
C LEU A 207 16.64 3.60 17.77
N ALA A 208 17.66 2.75 17.71
CA ALA A 208 18.17 2.05 18.89
C ALA A 208 18.76 3.01 19.93
N ASP A 209 19.39 4.10 19.52
CA ASP A 209 19.95 5.15 20.40
C ASP A 209 18.85 5.84 21.24
N ILE A 210 17.64 5.93 20.70
CA ILE A 210 16.45 6.43 21.39
C ILE A 210 15.58 5.29 21.93
N GLY A 211 16.12 4.09 22.15
CA GLY A 211 15.37 2.98 22.78
C GLY A 211 14.24 2.38 21.94
N VAL A 212 14.19 2.66 20.64
CA VAL A 212 13.18 2.13 19.72
C VAL A 212 13.77 0.95 18.97
N ARG A 213 13.19 -0.24 19.19
CA ARG A 213 13.62 -1.48 18.52
C ARG A 213 12.41 -2.27 18.06
N ALA A 214 12.53 -2.90 16.90
CA ALA A 214 11.48 -3.74 16.34
C ALA A 214 11.02 -4.79 17.37
N GLY A 215 9.77 -4.68 17.81
CA GLY A 215 9.15 -5.67 18.69
C GLY A 215 9.46 -5.60 20.17
N TYR A 216 10.19 -4.58 20.60
CA TYR A 216 10.45 -4.34 22.01
C TYR A 216 9.52 -3.24 22.53
N PRO A 217 9.00 -3.36 23.76
CA PRO A 217 8.23 -2.30 24.37
C PRO A 217 9.12 -1.07 24.57
N VAL A 218 8.60 0.10 24.23
CA VAL A 218 9.29 1.36 24.48
C VAL A 218 9.10 1.75 25.94
N LEU A 219 10.17 1.71 26.73
CA LEU A 219 10.15 2.15 28.13
C LEU A 219 10.56 3.62 28.20
N TRP A 220 10.07 4.35 29.20
CA TRP A 220 10.43 5.76 29.38
C TRP A 220 11.13 5.91 30.73
N THR A 221 12.37 6.39 30.70
CA THR A 221 13.18 6.62 31.92
C THR A 221 13.48 8.10 32.11
N GLY A 222 12.46 8.96 31.98
CA GLY A 222 12.60 10.41 32.13
C GLY A 222 13.20 11.09 30.89
N ASP A 223 14.52 11.10 30.79
CA ASP A 223 15.22 11.90 29.76
C ASP A 223 15.36 11.18 28.40
N ARG A 224 15.01 9.90 28.35
CA ARG A 224 15.09 9.07 27.15
C ARG A 224 14.08 7.94 27.16
N LEU A 225 13.76 7.48 25.96
CA LEU A 225 13.14 6.18 25.72
C LEU A 225 14.25 5.12 25.81
N SER A 226 13.98 3.97 26.43
CA SER A 226 14.96 2.91 26.71
C SER A 226 14.40 1.54 26.35
#